data_AF-A0A7C4E5C4-F1
#
_entry.id   AF-A0A7C4E5C4-F1
#
_cell.length_a   1.000
_cell.length_b   1.000
_cell.length_c   1.000
_cell.angle_alpha   90.00
_cell.angle_beta   90.00
_cell.angle_gamma   90.00
#
_symmetry.space_group_name_H-M   'P 1'
#
loop_
_entity.id
_entity.type
_entity.pdbx_description
1 polymer ?
#
loop_
_entity_poly.entity_id
_entity_poly.type
_entity_poly.pdbx_seq_one_letter_code
_entity_poly.pdbx_strand_id
1 'polypeptide(L)'
;MNANPLRSIAFALGIALSCAASTAHGGESYVGRPIYSEPGSGLQLPPGCVIEPTWRARIRTSDLEVWVIECGGIARSWFLRRSLIEMVAGNQARLRFQVLDERQWPGETAGDTLSVQCIGKSGPEAGYVVLGAKWRAVGNELRLTGAQSVIRADPNSQKFVAASLAQVECTRHPDREAMLRRLQQAPR
;
A
#
# COMPACT_ATOMS: atom_id res chain seq x y z
N MET A 1 21.66 -73.98 14.69
CA MET A 1 21.37 -73.28 15.96
C MET A 1 22.70 -72.93 16.60
N ASN A 2 23.09 -71.67 16.62
CA ASN A 2 24.15 -71.14 17.49
C ASN A 2 23.93 -69.63 17.59
N ALA A 3 23.52 -69.21 18.79
CA ALA A 3 23.37 -67.83 19.18
C ALA A 3 24.71 -67.34 19.76
N ASN A 4 25.10 -66.11 19.45
CA ASN A 4 25.86 -65.28 20.37
C ASN A 4 25.65 -63.78 20.07
N PRO A 5 25.67 -62.91 21.08
CA PRO A 5 24.94 -61.65 21.04
C PRO A 5 25.83 -60.39 21.13
N LEU A 6 25.18 -59.26 20.85
CA LEU A 6 25.40 -57.92 21.38
C LEU A 6 26.80 -57.29 21.27
N ARG A 7 26.88 -56.21 20.48
CA ARG A 7 27.52 -54.96 20.95
C ARG A 7 26.83 -53.73 20.35
N SER A 8 26.27 -52.95 21.27
CA SER A 8 25.72 -51.62 21.09
C SER A 8 26.73 -50.63 20.54
N ILE A 9 26.32 -49.80 19.58
CA ILE A 9 26.73 -48.38 19.52
C ILE A 9 25.48 -47.57 19.18
N ALA A 10 25.04 -46.80 20.16
CA ALA A 10 24.01 -45.78 20.02
C ALA A 10 24.59 -44.59 19.25
N PHE A 11 23.91 -44.17 18.18
CA PHE A 11 24.09 -42.83 17.61
C PHE A 11 22.78 -42.07 17.79
N ALA A 12 22.75 -41.21 18.80
CA ALA A 12 21.69 -40.23 18.99
C ALA A 12 21.88 -39.11 17.95
N LEU A 13 21.11 -39.14 16.87
CA LEU A 13 20.94 -37.98 16.00
C LEU A 13 19.78 -37.16 16.54
N GLY A 14 20.11 -36.11 17.28
CA GLY A 14 19.16 -35.08 17.68
C GLY A 14 18.66 -34.36 16.44
N ILE A 15 17.40 -34.58 16.06
CA ILE A 15 16.71 -33.75 15.09
C ILE A 15 16.38 -32.44 15.82
N ALA A 16 17.13 -31.41 15.48
CA ALA A 16 16.88 -30.04 15.91
C ALA A 16 15.46 -29.64 15.53
N LEU A 17 14.62 -29.42 16.55
CA LEU A 17 13.39 -28.65 16.42
C LEU A 17 13.79 -27.26 15.92
N SER A 18 13.69 -27.04 14.61
CA SER A 18 13.67 -25.71 14.04
C SER A 18 12.34 -25.09 14.45
N CYS A 19 12.33 -24.41 15.60
CA CYS A 19 11.35 -23.37 15.88
C CYS A 19 11.53 -22.31 14.79
N ALA A 20 10.81 -22.48 13.68
CA ALA A 20 10.48 -21.36 12.82
C ALA A 20 9.68 -20.40 13.71
N ALA A 21 10.38 -19.41 14.26
CA ALA A 21 9.74 -18.24 14.82
C ALA A 21 9.03 -17.56 13.66
N SER A 22 7.78 -17.96 13.43
CA SER A 22 6.83 -17.14 12.72
C SER A 22 6.79 -15.83 13.49
N THR A 23 7.51 -14.82 13.01
CA THR A 23 7.29 -13.45 13.44
C THR A 23 5.87 -13.10 13.04
N ALA A 24 4.92 -13.43 13.93
CA ALA A 24 3.57 -12.96 13.89
C ALA A 24 3.65 -11.44 14.02
N HIS A 25 3.81 -10.77 12.88
CA HIS A 25 3.53 -9.35 12.76
C HIS A 25 2.02 -9.23 12.89
N GLY A 26 1.53 -9.28 14.13
CA GLY A 26 0.17 -8.89 14.47
C GLY A 26 -0.04 -7.53 13.84
N GLY A 27 -0.89 -7.49 12.81
CA GLY A 27 -0.97 -6.38 11.87
C GLY A 27 -1.30 -5.10 12.61
N GLU A 28 -0.27 -4.31 12.90
CA GLU A 28 -0.42 -3.04 13.60
C GLU A 28 -1.40 -2.18 12.80
N SER A 29 -2.52 -1.81 13.44
CA SER A 29 -3.50 -0.91 12.85
C SER A 29 -2.99 0.52 12.99
N TYR A 30 -2.98 1.25 11.89
CA TYR A 30 -2.57 2.65 11.82
C TYR A 30 -3.75 3.61 11.90
N VAL A 31 -4.99 3.12 12.01
CA VAL A 31 -6.19 3.94 12.15
C VAL A 31 -6.06 4.89 13.35
N GLY A 32 -6.36 6.17 13.12
CA GLY A 32 -6.25 7.24 14.11
C GLY A 32 -4.83 7.78 14.32
N ARG A 33 -3.79 7.11 13.82
CA ARG A 33 -2.41 7.59 13.97
C ARG A 33 -2.13 8.76 13.01
N PRO A 34 -1.53 9.85 13.51
CA PRO A 34 -1.14 10.96 12.65
C PRO A 34 0.16 10.65 11.90
N ILE A 35 0.22 11.09 10.66
CA ILE A 35 1.40 11.09 9.79
C ILE A 35 1.68 12.55 9.47
N TYR A 36 2.92 12.97 9.59
CA TYR A 36 3.29 14.37 9.36
C TYR A 36 4.05 14.51 8.04
N SER A 37 3.83 15.62 7.35
CA SER A 37 4.70 16.05 6.25
C SER A 37 5.30 17.38 6.64
N GLU A 38 6.63 17.38 6.72
CA GLU A 38 7.43 18.53 7.10
C GLU A 38 8.10 19.16 5.87
N PRO A 39 8.24 20.50 5.83
CA PRO A 39 9.16 21.13 4.90
C PRO A 39 10.58 20.59 5.09
N GLY A 40 11.26 20.30 3.98
CA GLY A 40 12.61 19.71 4.02
C GLY A 40 12.59 18.19 4.17
N SER A 41 12.26 17.68 5.36
CA SER A 41 12.34 16.24 5.67
C SER A 41 11.24 15.39 5.03
N GLY A 42 10.17 16.01 4.52
CA GLY A 42 9.14 15.32 3.75
C GLY A 42 8.17 14.54 4.61
N LEU A 43 7.68 13.41 4.09
CA LEU A 43 6.65 12.60 4.72
C LEU A 43 7.26 11.67 5.77
N GLN A 44 6.79 11.78 7.02
CA GLN A 44 7.22 10.97 8.16
C GLN A 44 6.30 9.74 8.29
N LEU A 45 6.64 8.67 7.59
CA LEU A 45 5.90 7.42 7.65
C LEU A 45 6.27 6.61 8.90
N PRO A 46 5.37 5.72 9.37
CA PRO A 46 5.72 4.74 10.39
C PRO A 46 6.95 3.91 9.97
N PRO A 47 7.76 3.42 10.93
CA PRO A 47 8.93 2.60 10.62
C PRO A 47 8.58 1.38 9.76
N GLY A 48 9.38 1.10 8.73
CA GLY A 48 9.16 -0.02 7.83
C GLY A 48 8.06 0.18 6.79
N CYS A 49 7.45 1.36 6.73
CA CYS A 49 6.49 1.74 5.70
C CYS A 49 7.12 2.58 4.59
N VAL A 50 6.74 2.30 3.34
CA VAL A 50 7.20 3.01 2.14
C VAL A 50 6.04 3.34 1.21
N ILE A 51 6.10 4.50 0.56
CA ILE A 51 5.09 4.96 -0.39
C ILE A 51 5.73 5.71 -1.57
N GLU A 52 5.14 5.55 -2.76
CA GLU A 52 5.45 6.37 -3.92
C GLU A 52 4.33 7.41 -4.20
N PRO A 53 4.62 8.55 -4.84
CA PRO A 53 3.60 9.56 -5.16
C PRO A 53 2.49 9.04 -6.07
N THR A 54 2.85 8.13 -6.96
CA THR A 54 1.96 7.48 -7.93
C THR A 54 0.97 6.53 -7.24
N TRP A 55 1.22 6.20 -5.98
CA TRP A 55 0.35 5.36 -5.14
C TRP A 55 -0.58 6.22 -4.27
N ARG A 56 -0.68 7.51 -4.54
CA ARG A 56 -1.53 8.45 -3.81
C ARG A 56 -2.55 9.06 -4.75
N ALA A 57 -3.81 9.06 -4.33
CA ALA A 57 -4.89 9.73 -5.02
C ALA A 57 -5.61 10.67 -4.06
N ARG A 58 -5.78 11.93 -4.46
CA ARG A 58 -6.60 12.88 -3.71
C ARG A 58 -8.04 12.82 -4.21
N ILE A 59 -9.00 12.71 -3.29
CA ILE A 59 -10.42 12.83 -3.63
C ILE A 59 -10.67 14.31 -3.94
N ARG A 60 -11.11 14.61 -5.17
CA ARG A 60 -11.30 15.99 -5.64
C ARG A 60 -12.20 16.77 -4.68
N THR A 61 -11.95 18.07 -4.60
CA THR A 61 -12.74 19.04 -3.80
C THR A 61 -12.88 18.70 -2.31
N SER A 62 -12.01 17.83 -1.77
CA SER A 62 -11.98 17.49 -0.35
C SER A 62 -10.57 17.51 0.23
N ASP A 63 -10.51 17.34 1.54
CA ASP A 63 -9.30 17.14 2.32
C ASP A 63 -8.95 15.64 2.44
N LEU A 64 -9.60 14.77 1.68
CA LEU A 64 -9.46 13.33 1.78
C LEU A 64 -8.50 12.77 0.70
N GLU A 65 -7.71 11.78 1.09
CA GLU A 65 -6.77 11.10 0.21
C GLU A 65 -6.84 9.58 0.41
N VAL A 66 -6.55 8.83 -0.64
CA VAL A 66 -6.40 7.38 -0.61
C VAL A 66 -4.98 7.04 -1.02
N TRP A 67 -4.28 6.33 -0.16
CA TRP A 67 -2.89 5.94 -0.36
C TRP A 67 -2.78 4.43 -0.40
N VAL A 68 -1.94 3.92 -1.30
CA VAL A 68 -1.40 2.58 -1.22
C VAL A 68 -0.01 2.68 -0.62
N ILE A 69 0.24 1.92 0.43
CA ILE A 69 1.50 1.92 1.17
C ILE A 69 1.95 0.48 1.39
N GLU A 70 3.24 0.24 1.40
CA GLU A 70 3.79 -1.06 1.77
C GLU A 70 4.45 -0.94 3.15
N CYS A 71 4.02 -1.75 4.12
CA CYS A 71 4.57 -1.78 5.47
C CYS A 71 4.96 -3.20 5.84
N GLY A 72 6.25 -3.44 6.08
CA GLY A 72 6.75 -4.78 6.45
C GLY A 72 6.42 -5.86 5.42
N GLY A 73 6.48 -5.52 4.12
CA GLY A 73 6.17 -6.43 3.01
C GLY A 73 4.68 -6.69 2.78
N ILE A 74 3.78 -5.99 3.50
CA ILE A 74 2.34 -6.07 3.29
C ILE A 74 1.87 -4.78 2.63
N ALA A 75 1.27 -4.90 1.45
CA ALA A 75 0.58 -3.79 0.80
C ALA A 75 -0.72 -3.45 1.54
N ARG A 76 -0.97 -2.17 1.73
CA ARG A 76 -2.08 -1.63 2.51
C ARG A 76 -2.74 -0.48 1.77
N SER A 77 -4.03 -0.29 2.01
CA SER A 77 -4.78 0.87 1.55
C SER A 77 -5.16 1.72 2.75
N TRP A 78 -4.72 2.96 2.76
CA TRP A 78 -5.09 3.93 3.77
C TRP A 78 -6.05 4.95 3.19
N PHE A 79 -7.14 5.20 3.90
CA PHE A 79 -8.01 6.33 3.67
C PHE A 79 -7.66 7.41 4.69
N LEU A 80 -7.26 8.60 4.25
CA LEU A 80 -6.72 9.63 5.12
C LEU A 80 -7.47 10.94 5.01
N ARG A 81 -7.51 11.68 6.12
CA ARG A 81 -7.80 13.12 6.14
C ARG A 81 -6.52 13.92 6.23
N ARG A 82 -6.33 14.84 5.30
CA ARG A 82 -5.25 15.81 5.27
C ARG A 82 -5.67 17.10 5.99
N SER A 83 -4.81 17.63 6.84
CA SER A 83 -4.98 18.93 7.50
C SER A 83 -3.73 19.77 7.27
N LEU A 84 -3.91 21.06 6.98
CA LEU A 84 -2.84 22.04 7.05
C LEU A 84 -2.62 22.40 8.53
N ILE A 85 -1.40 22.23 9.04
CA ILE A 85 -1.06 22.68 10.39
C ILE A 85 -0.66 24.14 10.33
N GLU A 86 0.33 24.46 9.50
CA GLU A 86 0.84 25.83 9.33
C GLU A 86 1.49 26.00 7.95
N MET A 87 1.56 27.25 7.52
CA MET A 87 2.36 27.69 6.37
C MET A 87 3.72 28.12 6.90
N VAL A 88 4.79 27.44 6.50
CA VAL A 88 6.17 27.73 6.93
C VAL A 88 6.82 28.76 6.00
N ALA A 89 6.47 28.73 4.71
CA ALA A 89 6.83 29.74 3.72
C ALA A 89 5.74 29.82 2.63
N GLY A 90 5.84 30.76 1.68
CA GLY A 90 4.82 30.96 0.65
C GLY A 90 4.45 29.71 -0.18
N ASN A 91 5.36 28.74 -0.29
CA ASN A 91 5.17 27.47 -0.98
C ASN A 91 5.47 26.23 -0.10
N GLN A 92 5.66 26.41 1.21
CA GLN A 92 5.98 25.32 2.13
C GLN A 92 4.95 25.26 3.24
N ALA A 93 4.39 24.06 3.42
CA ALA A 93 3.35 23.80 4.40
C ALA A 93 3.72 22.58 5.23
N ARG A 94 3.46 22.66 6.53
CA ARG A 94 3.44 21.50 7.41
C ARG A 94 2.04 20.90 7.38
N LEU A 95 1.97 19.61 7.06
CA LEU A 95 0.70 18.90 6.92
C LEU A 95 0.61 17.76 7.93
N ARG A 96 -0.61 17.46 8.35
CA ARG A 96 -0.96 16.25 9.10
C ARG A 96 -1.89 15.40 8.24
N PHE A 97 -1.70 14.10 8.26
CA PHE A 97 -2.58 13.12 7.66
C PHE A 97 -3.06 12.17 8.76
N GLN A 98 -4.35 12.03 8.93
CA GLN A 98 -4.95 11.11 9.89
C GLN A 98 -5.53 9.92 9.12
N VAL A 99 -5.12 8.70 9.46
CA VAL A 99 -5.71 7.49 8.86
C VAL A 99 -7.10 7.28 9.44
N LEU A 100 -8.11 7.27 8.58
CA LEU A 100 -9.54 7.10 8.91
C LEU A 100 -9.98 5.64 8.80
N ASP A 101 -9.54 4.96 7.75
CA ASP A 101 -9.77 3.53 7.53
C ASP A 101 -8.52 2.91 6.90
N GLU A 102 -8.33 1.63 7.16
CA GLU A 102 -7.19 0.87 6.69
C GLU A 102 -7.63 -0.52 6.24
N ARG A 103 -7.04 -0.99 5.13
CA ARG A 103 -7.16 -2.36 4.67
C ARG A 103 -5.78 -2.92 4.37
N GLN A 104 -5.59 -4.20 4.69
CA GLN A 104 -4.34 -4.92 4.47
C GLN A 104 -4.58 -5.98 3.39
N TRP A 105 -3.62 -6.11 2.48
CA TRP A 105 -3.73 -6.99 1.32
C TRP A 105 -2.49 -7.88 1.19
N PRO A 106 -2.39 -8.94 2.02
CA PRO A 106 -1.31 -9.90 1.91
C PRO A 106 -1.29 -10.53 0.52
N GLY A 107 -0.12 -10.58 -0.12
CA GLY A 107 0.07 -11.14 -1.46
C GLY A 107 -0.15 -10.14 -2.61
N GLU A 108 -0.66 -8.94 -2.33
CA GLU A 108 -0.69 -7.86 -3.30
C GLU A 108 0.64 -7.08 -3.29
N THR A 109 1.00 -6.50 -4.44
CA THR A 109 2.17 -5.62 -4.60
C THR A 109 1.70 -4.19 -4.82
N ALA A 110 2.19 -3.26 -3.99
CA ALA A 110 1.85 -1.84 -4.06
C ALA A 110 2.25 -1.25 -5.42
N GLY A 111 1.33 -0.51 -6.06
CA GLY A 111 1.53 0.10 -7.37
C GLY A 111 1.34 -0.86 -8.55
N ASP A 112 1.56 -2.16 -8.37
CA ASP A 112 1.46 -3.15 -9.43
C ASP A 112 0.09 -3.83 -9.46
N THR A 113 -0.20 -4.70 -8.49
CA THR A 113 -1.49 -5.38 -8.40
C THR A 113 -2.49 -4.62 -7.53
N LEU A 114 -2.00 -3.80 -6.59
CA LEU A 114 -2.80 -2.88 -5.79
C LEU A 114 -2.57 -1.44 -6.23
N SER A 115 -3.59 -0.78 -6.78
CA SER A 115 -3.45 0.54 -7.40
C SER A 115 -4.60 1.50 -7.10
N VAL A 116 -4.29 2.81 -7.10
CA VAL A 116 -5.24 3.92 -6.91
C VAL A 116 -5.38 4.82 -8.14
N GLN A 117 -4.78 4.42 -9.26
CA GLN A 117 -4.76 5.22 -10.50
C GLN A 117 -6.05 5.05 -11.31
N CYS A 118 -7.16 5.27 -10.64
CA CYS A 118 -8.50 4.98 -11.13
C CYS A 118 -9.44 6.15 -10.84
N ILE A 119 -10.32 6.42 -11.79
CA ILE A 119 -11.40 7.40 -11.67
C ILE A 119 -12.75 6.71 -11.86
N GLY A 120 -13.81 7.32 -11.34
CA GLY A 120 -15.18 6.93 -11.66
C GLY A 120 -15.51 7.17 -13.14
N LYS A 121 -16.30 6.28 -13.75
CA LYS A 121 -16.83 6.50 -15.11
C LYS A 121 -17.97 7.50 -15.14
N SER A 122 -18.79 7.52 -14.09
CA SER A 122 -19.95 8.40 -13.97
C SER A 122 -19.60 9.83 -13.57
N GLY A 123 -18.32 10.09 -13.28
CA GLY A 123 -17.79 11.39 -12.87
C GLY A 123 -16.33 11.26 -12.44
N PRO A 124 -15.53 12.34 -12.47
CA PRO A 124 -14.07 12.31 -12.26
C PRO A 124 -13.67 12.10 -10.79
N GLU A 125 -14.46 11.35 -10.04
CA GLU A 125 -14.24 11.02 -8.64
C GLU A 125 -13.06 10.07 -8.53
N ALA A 126 -12.04 10.51 -7.78
CA ALA A 126 -10.92 9.68 -7.36
C ALA A 126 -11.27 8.95 -6.05
N GLY A 127 -10.35 8.11 -5.58
CA GLY A 127 -10.52 7.39 -4.31
C GLY A 127 -10.98 5.94 -4.48
N TYR A 128 -10.82 5.38 -5.67
CA TYR A 128 -10.94 3.95 -5.91
C TYR A 128 -9.60 3.26 -5.68
N VAL A 129 -9.65 2.10 -5.03
CA VAL A 129 -8.52 1.16 -4.94
C VAL A 129 -8.91 -0.11 -5.70
N VAL A 130 -8.05 -0.53 -6.62
CA VAL A 130 -8.19 -1.76 -7.38
C VAL A 130 -7.22 -2.80 -6.86
N LEU A 131 -7.71 -4.02 -6.64
CA LEU A 131 -6.97 -5.14 -6.09
C LEU A 131 -6.80 -6.24 -7.13
N GLY A 132 -5.63 -6.88 -7.18
CA GLY A 132 -5.33 -7.90 -8.18
C GLY A 132 -5.41 -7.37 -9.61
N ALA A 133 -5.00 -6.12 -9.83
CA ALA A 133 -5.07 -5.41 -11.09
C ALA A 133 -4.29 -6.15 -12.19
N LYS A 134 -4.93 -6.31 -13.35
CA LYS A 134 -4.34 -6.89 -14.56
C LYS A 134 -4.24 -5.82 -15.63
N TRP A 135 -3.02 -5.51 -16.02
CA TRP A 135 -2.72 -4.42 -16.94
C TRP A 135 -2.44 -4.93 -18.35
N ARG A 136 -2.88 -4.17 -19.36
CA ARG A 136 -2.50 -4.37 -20.76
C ARG A 136 -1.87 -3.10 -21.30
N ALA A 137 -0.75 -3.26 -21.99
CA ALA A 137 -0.11 -2.17 -22.71
C ALA A 137 -0.97 -1.72 -23.91
N VAL A 138 -1.18 -0.41 -24.02
CA VAL A 138 -1.86 0.25 -25.14
C VAL A 138 -1.02 1.47 -25.50
N GLY A 139 -0.11 1.32 -26.48
CA GLY A 139 0.92 2.32 -26.75
C GLY A 139 1.86 2.49 -25.54
N ASN A 140 1.97 3.72 -25.03
CA ASN A 140 2.82 4.07 -23.87
C ASN A 140 2.05 4.07 -22.54
N GLU A 141 0.82 3.55 -22.53
CA GLU A 141 -0.04 3.50 -21.36
C GLU A 141 -0.33 2.06 -20.96
N LEU A 142 -0.66 1.85 -19.69
CA LEU A 142 -1.25 0.60 -19.23
C LEU A 142 -2.71 0.84 -18.90
N ARG A 143 -3.61 0.06 -19.51
CA ARG A 143 -5.04 0.08 -19.21
C ARG A 143 -5.43 -1.13 -18.38
N LEU A 144 -6.34 -0.93 -17.44
CA LEU A 144 -6.89 -2.02 -16.66
C LEU A 144 -7.74 -2.94 -17.56
N THR A 145 -7.44 -4.23 -17.54
CA THR A 145 -8.20 -5.26 -18.27
C THR A 145 -8.99 -6.18 -17.36
N GLY A 146 -8.66 -6.21 -16.08
CA GLY A 146 -9.38 -6.97 -15.07
C GLY A 146 -8.82 -6.70 -13.70
N ALA A 147 -9.57 -7.06 -12.67
CA ALA A 147 -9.12 -7.04 -11.29
C ALA A 147 -9.86 -8.11 -10.50
N GLN A 148 -9.40 -8.40 -9.29
CA GLN A 148 -10.13 -9.27 -8.37
C GLN A 148 -11.31 -8.53 -7.73
N SER A 149 -11.07 -7.31 -7.24
CA SER A 149 -12.10 -6.49 -6.61
C SER A 149 -11.75 -5.01 -6.66
N VAL A 150 -12.73 -4.17 -6.31
CA VAL A 150 -12.59 -2.72 -6.21
C VAL A 150 -13.26 -2.25 -4.93
N ILE A 151 -12.61 -1.33 -4.25
CA ILE A 151 -13.19 -0.58 -3.14
C ILE A 151 -13.12 0.92 -3.45
N ARG A 152 -14.02 1.67 -2.85
CA ARG A 152 -14.09 3.13 -2.95
C ARG A 152 -14.01 3.72 -1.56
N ALA A 153 -13.22 4.76 -1.39
CA ALA A 153 -13.26 5.60 -0.22
C ALA A 153 -14.54 6.45 -0.25
N ASP A 154 -15.41 6.25 0.73
CA ASP A 154 -16.67 6.97 0.85
C ASP A 154 -16.50 8.20 1.77
N PRO A 155 -16.61 9.44 1.25
CA PRO A 155 -16.40 10.64 2.05
C PRO A 155 -17.38 10.80 3.22
N ASN A 156 -18.61 10.29 3.05
CA ASN A 156 -19.67 10.43 4.03
C ASN A 156 -19.45 9.55 5.24
N SER A 157 -19.20 8.25 5.02
CA SER A 157 -18.95 7.29 6.09
C SER A 157 -17.50 7.28 6.58
N GLN A 158 -16.58 7.95 5.88
CA GLN A 158 -15.13 7.95 6.16
C GLN A 158 -14.53 6.53 6.20
N LYS A 159 -15.07 5.62 5.37
CA LYS A 159 -14.63 4.23 5.27
C LYS A 159 -14.46 3.81 3.82
N PHE A 160 -13.72 2.72 3.61
CA PHE A 160 -13.78 1.99 2.36
C PHE A 160 -15.07 1.18 2.26
N VAL A 161 -15.72 1.26 1.12
CA VAL A 161 -16.92 0.48 0.76
C VAL A 161 -16.65 -0.29 -0.52
N ALA A 162 -17.35 -1.41 -0.71
CA ALA A 162 -17.25 -2.18 -1.95
C ALA A 162 -17.73 -1.35 -3.15
N ALA A 163 -17.05 -1.51 -4.29
CA ALA A 163 -17.42 -0.89 -5.55
C ALA A 163 -17.32 -1.91 -6.70
N SER A 164 -17.89 -1.58 -7.85
CA SER A 164 -17.88 -2.45 -9.03
C SER A 164 -16.78 -2.06 -10.00
N LEU A 165 -16.15 -3.06 -10.64
CA LEU A 165 -15.23 -2.85 -11.76
C LEU A 165 -15.88 -2.08 -12.92
N ALA A 166 -17.19 -2.20 -13.09
CA ALA A 166 -17.91 -1.49 -14.13
C ALA A 166 -17.87 0.04 -13.94
N GLN A 167 -17.68 0.50 -12.68
CA GLN A 167 -17.73 1.91 -12.29
C GLN A 167 -16.38 2.62 -12.43
N VAL A 168 -15.29 1.90 -12.66
CA VAL A 168 -13.94 2.47 -12.66
C VAL A 168 -13.26 2.39 -14.02
N GLU A 169 -12.47 3.42 -14.31
CA GLU A 169 -11.54 3.46 -15.42
C GLU A 169 -10.15 3.78 -14.86
N CYS A 170 -9.17 2.94 -15.19
CA CYS A 170 -7.80 3.10 -14.69
C CYS A 170 -6.82 3.07 -15.85
N THR A 171 -5.94 4.07 -15.84
CA THR A 171 -4.88 4.23 -16.82
C THR A 171 -3.61 4.61 -16.09
N ARG A 172 -2.53 3.88 -16.36
CA ARG A 172 -1.19 4.16 -15.84
C ARG A 172 -0.31 4.68 -16.97
N HIS A 173 0.67 5.49 -16.59
CA HIS A 173 1.66 6.03 -17.52
C HIS A 173 3.07 5.70 -16.98
N PRO A 174 3.61 4.49 -17.26
CA PRO A 174 4.85 4.01 -16.65
C PRO A 174 6.04 4.96 -16.76
N ASP A 175 6.21 5.61 -17.91
CA ASP A 175 7.30 6.57 -18.12
C ASP A 175 7.17 7.80 -17.21
N ARG A 176 5.95 8.31 -17.05
CA ARG A 176 5.66 9.44 -16.15
C ARG A 176 5.84 9.03 -14.70
N GLU A 177 5.42 7.81 -14.33
CA GLU A 177 5.64 7.27 -13.00
C GLU A 177 7.14 7.15 -12.70
N ALA A 178 7.93 6.60 -13.62
CA ALA A 178 9.38 6.48 -13.50
C ALA A 178 10.05 7.86 -13.39
N MET A 179 9.62 8.85 -14.18
CA MET A 179 10.10 10.22 -14.08
C MET A 179 9.81 10.83 -12.70
N LEU A 180 8.57 10.68 -12.19
CA LEU A 180 8.20 11.19 -10.87
C LEU A 180 9.03 10.57 -9.74
N ARG A 181 9.32 9.27 -9.82
CA ARG A 181 10.22 8.60 -8.86
C ARG A 181 11.62 9.18 -8.86
N ARG A 182 12.20 9.39 -10.05
CA ARG A 182 13.54 9.99 -10.19
C ARG A 182 13.60 11.40 -9.61
N LEU A 183 12.58 12.23 -9.86
CA LEU A 183 12.51 13.60 -9.33
C LEU A 183 12.47 13.65 -7.80
N GLN A 184 12.01 12.59 -7.14
CA GLN A 184 12.00 12.53 -5.67
C GLN A 184 13.31 12.00 -5.07
N GLN A 185 14.05 11.19 -5.81
CA GLN A 185 15.34 10.64 -5.38
C GLN A 185 16.50 11.58 -5.69
N ALA A 186 16.31 12.58 -6.55
CA ALA A 186 17.33 13.58 -6.84
C ALA A 186 17.73 14.33 -5.55
N PRO A 187 19.04 14.55 -5.30
CA PRO A 187 19.47 15.35 -4.16
C PRO A 187 18.84 16.75 -4.27
N ARG A 188 18.24 17.22 -3.18
CA ARG A 188 17.77 18.59 -3.05
C ARG A 188 18.92 19.52 -2.68
#